data_AF-A0A2G3AA31-F1
#
_entry.id   AF-A0A2G3AA31-F1
#
_cell.length_a   1.000
_cell.length_b   1.000
_cell.length_c   1.000
_cell.angle_alpha   90.00
_cell.angle_beta   90.00
_cell.angle_gamma   90.00
#
_symmetry.space_group_name_H-M   'P 1'
#
loop_
_entity.id
_entity.type
_entity.pdbx_description
1 polymer ?
#
loop_
_entity_poly.entity_id
_entity_poly.type
_entity_poly.pdbx_seq_one_letter_code
_entity_poly.pdbx_strand_id
1 'polypeptide(L)'
;MSPSTLTALADETTVPTSFIRDEEERPKVAYNKFSDEISFISLKGIDESGTRVDHGVDAELISQMTKFAKEFFALPSEEKGEVVQDWREIVTYFSYPIRARDYSRWPNKPQGWIAITEKYSEKLMELACKLLEILSEAMGLEKEALTKACVDMDQKVVVNFYPKCPQPDLTLGLKRHTDPGTITLLLQDQVGGLQATKDNGKTWITVQPVEGAFVVNLGDHGQNPAPEAIVHPLKIREGEKAVMDEPITFAEMYRRKMSKDLELARLKKLAKEQQIEAAEKAKLESKSIEEILA
;
A
#
# COMPACT_ATOMS: atom_id res chain seq x y z
N MET A 1 33.78 10.58 17.19
CA MET A 1 33.30 9.19 17.27
C MET A 1 32.63 8.90 15.94
N SER A 2 33.00 7.81 15.27
CA SER A 2 32.32 7.35 14.06
C SER A 2 30.82 7.10 14.36
N PRO A 3 29.91 7.20 13.37
CA PRO A 3 28.51 6.88 13.61
C PRO A 3 28.43 5.43 14.09
N SER A 4 27.90 5.20 15.29
CA SER A 4 27.48 3.86 15.68
C SER A 4 26.37 3.43 14.72
N THR A 5 26.48 2.24 14.13
CA THR A 5 25.34 1.68 13.38
C THR A 5 24.14 1.55 14.30
N LEU A 6 22.94 1.60 13.73
CA LEU A 6 21.72 1.29 14.49
C LEU A 6 21.80 -0.10 15.13
N THR A 7 22.47 -1.05 14.46
CA THR A 7 22.80 -2.35 15.04
C THR A 7 23.60 -2.25 16.34
N ALA A 8 24.60 -1.36 16.43
CA ALA A 8 25.37 -1.15 17.66
C ALA A 8 24.54 -0.44 18.77
N LEU A 9 23.58 0.39 18.38
CA LEU A 9 22.65 1.06 19.31
C LEU A 9 21.55 0.12 19.83
N ALA A 10 21.41 -1.08 19.25
CA ALA A 10 20.40 -2.05 19.65
C ALA A 10 20.65 -2.66 21.05
N ASP A 11 21.91 -2.62 21.51
CA ASP A 11 22.33 -3.13 22.82
C ASP A 11 22.31 -2.06 23.93
N GLU A 12 22.02 -0.80 23.58
CA GLU A 12 21.90 0.30 24.53
C GLU A 12 20.59 0.24 25.33
N THR A 13 20.54 0.95 26.46
CA THR A 13 19.31 1.01 27.28
C THR A 13 18.30 2.06 26.82
N THR A 14 18.74 3.05 26.03
CA THR A 14 17.92 4.18 25.62
C THR A 14 18.13 4.53 24.15
N VAL A 15 17.06 4.96 23.49
CA VAL A 15 17.11 5.44 22.10
C VAL A 15 17.66 6.88 22.08
N PRO A 16 18.60 7.23 21.18
CA PRO A 16 19.07 8.61 21.04
C PRO A 16 17.92 9.58 20.71
N THR A 17 18.02 10.82 21.20
CA THR A 17 16.96 11.83 21.06
C THR A 17 16.56 12.11 19.61
N SER A 18 17.48 11.96 18.65
CA SER A 18 17.21 12.11 17.22
C SER A 18 16.24 11.09 16.63
N PHE A 19 16.03 9.95 17.31
CA PHE A 19 15.10 8.89 16.89
C PHE A 19 13.78 8.93 17.65
N ILE A 20 13.65 9.79 18.67
CA ILE A 20 12.42 9.94 19.44
C ILE A 20 11.40 10.73 18.61
N ARG A 21 10.21 10.16 18.44
CA ARG A 21 9.10 10.78 17.72
C ARG A 21 8.23 11.63 18.64
N ASP A 22 7.60 12.63 18.03
CA ASP A 22 6.52 13.38 18.65
C ASP A 22 5.40 12.43 19.09
N GLU A 23 4.70 12.77 20.16
CA GLU A 23 3.69 11.89 20.77
C GLU A 23 2.60 11.48 19.77
N GLU A 24 2.24 12.38 18.86
CA GLU A 24 1.26 12.15 17.80
C GLU A 24 1.74 11.12 16.77
N GLU A 25 3.05 10.99 16.55
CA GLU A 25 3.66 10.09 15.58
C GLU A 25 4.11 8.74 16.16
N ARG A 26 4.11 8.57 17.49
CA ARG A 26 4.46 7.29 18.13
C ARG A 26 3.49 6.15 17.77
N PRO A 27 3.93 4.87 17.87
CA PRO A 27 3.08 3.72 17.62
C PRO A 27 1.73 3.80 18.33
N LYS A 28 0.64 3.57 17.57
CA LYS A 28 -0.74 3.67 18.10
C LYS A 28 -1.34 2.33 18.49
N VAL A 29 -0.78 1.24 17.97
CA VAL A 29 -1.21 -0.13 18.24
C VAL A 29 0.00 -1.03 18.45
N ALA A 30 -0.18 -2.10 19.20
CA ALA A 30 0.88 -3.05 19.49
C ALA A 30 1.36 -3.76 18.21
N TYR A 31 2.67 -3.88 18.05
CA TYR A 31 3.30 -4.49 16.87
C TYR A 31 3.05 -6.00 16.74
N ASN A 32 2.60 -6.66 17.81
CA ASN A 32 2.40 -8.11 17.90
C ASN A 32 0.92 -8.53 18.02
N LYS A 33 -0.02 -7.59 17.88
CA LYS A 33 -1.45 -7.89 17.88
C LYS A 33 -1.99 -7.83 16.45
N PHE A 34 -1.94 -8.95 15.76
CA PHE A 34 -2.33 -9.06 14.35
C PHE A 34 -3.85 -8.93 14.14
N SER A 35 -4.22 -8.38 12.98
CA SER A 35 -5.60 -8.20 12.54
C SER A 35 -5.99 -9.26 11.51
N ASP A 36 -7.23 -9.77 11.62
CA ASP A 36 -7.83 -10.69 10.65
C ASP A 36 -8.48 -9.95 9.47
N GLU A 37 -8.39 -8.62 9.43
CA GLU A 37 -9.05 -7.79 8.41
C GLU A 37 -8.32 -7.75 7.05
N ILE A 38 -7.04 -8.15 7.01
CA ILE A 38 -6.29 -8.19 5.77
C ILE A 38 -6.69 -9.44 4.98
N SER A 39 -7.19 -9.23 3.76
CA SER A 39 -7.62 -10.32 2.89
C SER A 39 -6.43 -11.10 2.35
N PHE A 40 -6.52 -12.43 2.42
CA PHE A 40 -5.57 -13.34 1.78
C PHE A 40 -6.07 -13.72 0.40
N ILE A 41 -5.21 -13.54 -0.61
CA ILE A 41 -5.48 -13.95 -1.99
C ILE A 41 -4.43 -14.99 -2.36
N SER A 42 -4.86 -16.24 -2.59
CA SER A 42 -4.02 -17.21 -3.27
C SER A 42 -4.16 -17.03 -4.77
N LEU A 43 -3.04 -17.03 -5.48
CA LEU A 43 -3.03 -17.08 -6.95
C LEU A 43 -3.10 -18.53 -7.48
N LYS A 44 -3.10 -19.54 -6.59
CA LYS A 44 -3.56 -20.89 -6.93
C LYS A 44 -5.07 -20.91 -6.89
N GLY A 45 -5.71 -21.30 -7.98
CA GLY A 45 -7.15 -21.51 -7.96
C GLY A 45 -8.03 -20.36 -8.44
N ILE A 46 -7.53 -19.51 -9.35
CA ILE A 46 -8.44 -18.94 -10.37
C ILE A 46 -8.95 -20.07 -11.31
N ASP A 47 -8.31 -21.25 -11.25
CA ASP A 47 -8.78 -22.59 -11.57
C ASP A 47 -8.46 -23.55 -10.40
N GLU A 48 -9.43 -23.70 -9.49
CA GLU A 48 -9.53 -24.71 -8.41
C GLU A 48 -8.73 -24.55 -7.09
N SER A 49 -9.47 -24.77 -6.00
CA SER A 49 -9.17 -24.50 -4.60
C SER A 49 -7.92 -25.17 -4.01
N GLY A 50 -7.12 -24.40 -3.29
CA GLY A 50 -6.15 -24.95 -2.33
C GLY A 50 -5.38 -23.87 -1.57
N THR A 51 -5.33 -24.00 -0.25
CA THR A 51 -4.72 -23.12 0.77
C THR A 51 -3.19 -23.05 0.72
N ARG A 52 -2.59 -22.91 -0.47
CA ARG A 52 -1.16 -22.63 -0.64
C ARG A 52 -0.99 -21.24 -1.20
N VAL A 53 -0.14 -20.44 -0.55
CA VAL A 53 0.44 -19.23 -1.14
C VAL A 53 1.21 -19.68 -2.38
N ASP A 54 0.68 -19.42 -3.57
CA ASP A 54 1.25 -19.87 -4.84
C ASP A 54 1.23 -18.72 -5.84
N HIS A 55 2.08 -17.74 -5.60
CA HIS A 55 2.26 -16.59 -6.49
C HIS A 55 3.21 -16.87 -7.66
N GLY A 56 3.69 -18.11 -7.81
CA GLY A 56 4.60 -18.52 -8.89
C GLY A 56 6.04 -18.01 -8.76
N VAL A 57 6.41 -17.40 -7.64
CA VAL A 57 7.82 -17.05 -7.34
C VAL A 57 8.43 -18.21 -6.56
N ASP A 58 9.58 -18.69 -7.03
CA ASP A 58 10.26 -19.84 -6.46
C ASP A 58 10.65 -19.61 -4.99
N ALA A 59 10.34 -20.59 -4.13
CA ALA A 59 10.57 -20.48 -2.69
C ALA A 59 12.05 -20.48 -2.31
N GLU A 60 12.89 -21.19 -3.07
CA GLU A 60 14.35 -21.16 -2.88
C GLU A 60 14.90 -19.78 -3.25
N LEU A 61 14.36 -19.15 -4.30
CA LEU A 61 14.72 -17.78 -4.66
C LEU A 61 14.37 -16.77 -3.55
N ILE A 62 13.18 -16.88 -2.95
CA ILE A 62 12.75 -16.06 -1.78
C ILE A 62 13.68 -16.30 -0.58
N SER A 63 14.01 -17.57 -0.31
CA SER A 63 14.91 -17.96 0.77
C SER A 63 16.32 -17.38 0.58
N GLN A 64 16.86 -17.47 -0.63
CA GLN A 64 18.18 -16.92 -0.99
C GLN A 64 18.21 -15.39 -0.85
N MET A 65 17.19 -14.69 -1.34
CA MET A 65 17.10 -13.23 -1.20
C MET A 65 17.05 -12.82 0.28
N THR A 66 16.26 -13.53 1.08
CA THR A 66 16.14 -13.29 2.53
C THR A 66 17.46 -13.56 3.26
N LYS A 67 18.12 -14.67 2.94
CA LYS A 67 19.42 -15.04 3.50
C LYS A 67 20.47 -13.97 3.17
N PHE A 68 20.55 -13.57 1.91
CA PHE A 68 21.51 -12.57 1.48
C PHE A 68 21.26 -11.22 2.14
N ALA A 69 20.00 -10.77 2.24
CA ALA A 69 19.65 -9.56 2.99
C ALA A 69 20.20 -9.60 4.42
N LYS A 70 19.98 -10.70 5.15
CA LYS A 70 20.50 -10.88 6.51
C LYS A 70 22.03 -10.84 6.56
N GLU A 71 22.70 -11.53 5.65
CA GLU A 71 24.17 -11.53 5.57
C GLU A 71 24.73 -10.14 5.24
N PHE A 72 24.09 -9.39 4.33
CA PHE A 72 24.49 -8.03 4.00
C PHE A 72 24.38 -7.09 5.21
N PHE A 73 23.25 -7.11 5.92
CA PHE A 73 23.07 -6.23 7.09
C PHE A 73 23.90 -6.67 8.31
N ALA A 74 24.40 -7.91 8.33
CA ALA A 74 25.38 -8.37 9.31
C ALA A 74 26.82 -7.89 9.03
N LEU A 75 27.09 -7.29 7.86
CA LEU A 75 28.40 -6.71 7.56
C LEU A 75 28.70 -5.48 8.44
N PRO A 76 29.98 -5.10 8.59
CA PRO A 76 30.36 -3.86 9.25
C PRO A 76 29.74 -2.61 8.62
N SER A 77 29.57 -1.57 9.42
CA SER A 77 28.95 -0.28 9.05
C SER A 77 29.56 0.35 7.79
N GLU A 78 30.87 0.20 7.62
CA GLU A 78 31.65 0.75 6.52
C GLU A 78 31.22 0.21 5.15
N GLU A 79 30.57 -0.97 5.13
CA GLU A 79 30.07 -1.63 3.92
C GLU A 79 28.61 -1.28 3.60
N LYS A 80 27.89 -0.60 4.52
CA LYS A 80 26.42 -0.46 4.48
C LYS A 80 25.88 0.95 4.20
N GLY A 81 26.74 1.97 4.16
CA GLY A 81 26.34 3.36 3.87
C GLY A 81 25.81 4.15 5.08
N GLU A 82 25.19 5.32 4.84
CA GLU A 82 24.80 6.28 5.88
C GLU A 82 23.50 5.91 6.63
N VAL A 83 23.41 6.38 7.89
CA VAL A 83 22.27 6.17 8.80
C VAL A 83 21.11 7.10 8.44
N VAL A 84 19.89 6.57 8.37
CA VAL A 84 18.65 7.30 8.08
C VAL A 84 17.99 7.75 9.40
N GLN A 85 17.15 8.80 9.36
CA GLN A 85 16.40 9.31 10.53
C GLN A 85 15.33 8.34 11.09
N ASP A 86 15.05 7.24 10.41
CA ASP A 86 14.15 6.18 10.90
C ASP A 86 14.97 5.07 11.58
N TRP A 87 14.37 4.29 12.51
CA TRP A 87 15.05 3.16 13.18
C TRP A 87 15.20 1.95 12.24
N ARG A 88 15.89 2.15 11.12
CA ARG A 88 16.20 1.14 10.10
C ARG A 88 17.51 1.41 9.39
N GLU A 89 18.13 0.33 8.93
CA GLU A 89 19.15 0.34 7.90
C GLU A 89 18.49 0.00 6.55
N ILE A 90 18.96 0.59 5.45
CA ILE A 90 18.30 0.46 4.14
C ILE A 90 19.33 0.36 3.01
N VAL A 91 19.04 -0.49 2.03
CA VAL A 91 19.71 -0.44 0.73
C VAL A 91 18.67 -0.33 -0.37
N THR A 92 18.95 0.52 -1.36
CA THR A 92 18.02 0.91 -2.41
C THR A 92 18.73 1.01 -3.74
N TYR A 93 18.18 0.36 -4.76
CA TYR A 93 18.68 0.43 -6.14
C TYR A 93 17.56 0.15 -7.13
N PHE A 94 17.77 0.56 -8.37
CA PHE A 94 16.84 0.31 -9.47
C PHE A 94 17.23 -0.97 -10.21
N SER A 95 16.22 -1.78 -10.50
CA SER A 95 16.35 -3.09 -11.16
C SER A 95 15.66 -3.14 -12.53
N TYR A 96 14.73 -2.22 -12.79
CA TYR A 96 14.16 -1.97 -14.11
C TYR A 96 14.22 -0.48 -14.47
N PRO A 97 14.32 -0.17 -15.78
CA PRO A 97 14.43 -1.12 -16.89
C PRO A 97 15.79 -1.83 -16.91
N ILE A 98 15.86 -3.09 -17.39
CA ILE A 98 17.09 -3.93 -17.36
C ILE A 98 18.29 -3.20 -17.95
N ARG A 99 18.08 -2.48 -19.07
CA ARG A 99 19.11 -1.68 -19.77
C ARG A 99 19.71 -0.54 -18.93
N ALA A 100 19.06 -0.14 -17.84
CA ALA A 100 19.47 0.95 -16.96
C ALA A 100 19.98 0.44 -15.59
N ARG A 101 20.19 -0.87 -15.43
CA ARG A 101 20.77 -1.44 -14.20
C ARG A 101 22.18 -0.89 -13.99
N ASP A 102 22.35 -0.14 -12.90
CA ASP A 102 23.65 0.35 -12.44
C ASP A 102 24.19 -0.55 -11.32
N TYR A 103 24.94 -1.58 -11.70
CA TYR A 103 25.51 -2.56 -10.77
C TYR A 103 26.54 -1.97 -9.81
N SER A 104 27.08 -0.77 -10.07
CA SER A 104 27.97 -0.09 -9.11
C SER A 104 27.26 0.32 -7.82
N ARG A 105 25.92 0.40 -7.86
CA ARG A 105 25.07 0.76 -6.71
C ARG A 105 24.44 -0.45 -6.02
N TRP A 106 24.61 -1.65 -6.57
CA TRP A 106 24.06 -2.87 -6.00
C TRP A 106 25.05 -3.46 -4.98
N PRO A 107 24.56 -4.09 -3.90
CA PRO A 107 25.43 -4.89 -3.04
C PRO A 107 26.16 -5.97 -3.85
N ASN A 108 27.48 -6.04 -3.69
CA ASN A 108 28.32 -7.09 -4.26
C ASN A 108 28.69 -8.17 -3.21
N LYS A 109 28.25 -8.00 -1.97
CA LYS A 109 28.37 -8.94 -0.85
C LYS A 109 26.99 -9.19 -0.24
N PRO A 110 26.69 -10.42 0.21
CA PRO A 110 27.43 -11.66 -0.05
C PRO A 110 27.60 -11.99 -1.54
N GLN A 111 28.59 -12.84 -1.85
CA GLN A 111 28.82 -13.30 -3.22
C GLN A 111 27.56 -13.96 -3.78
N GLY A 112 27.14 -13.52 -4.96
CA GLY A 112 25.91 -14.00 -5.61
C GLY A 112 24.70 -13.09 -5.42
N TRP A 113 24.78 -12.05 -4.58
CA TRP A 113 23.68 -11.08 -4.38
C TRP A 113 23.11 -10.57 -5.70
N ILE A 114 24.00 -10.10 -6.59
CA ILE A 114 23.61 -9.55 -7.90
C ILE A 114 22.80 -10.57 -8.70
N ALA A 115 23.35 -11.77 -8.90
CA ALA A 115 22.71 -12.81 -9.72
C ALA A 115 21.34 -13.27 -9.18
N ILE A 116 21.20 -13.31 -7.85
CA ILE A 116 19.90 -13.65 -7.21
C ILE A 116 18.93 -12.48 -7.33
N THR A 117 19.40 -11.25 -7.13
CA THR A 117 18.57 -10.05 -7.25
C THR A 117 18.03 -9.85 -8.66
N GLU A 118 18.82 -10.14 -9.70
CA GLU A 118 18.37 -10.09 -11.09
C GLU A 118 17.16 -11.00 -11.32
N LYS A 119 17.31 -12.29 -10.98
CA LYS A 119 16.24 -13.29 -11.10
C LYS A 119 15.01 -12.93 -10.27
N TYR A 120 15.24 -12.49 -9.04
CA TYR A 120 14.17 -12.10 -8.11
C TYR A 120 13.38 -10.89 -8.63
N SER A 121 14.09 -9.84 -9.07
CA SER A 121 13.48 -8.63 -9.62
C SER A 121 12.64 -8.92 -10.87
N GLU A 122 13.13 -9.79 -11.75
CA GLU A 122 12.41 -10.25 -12.94
C GLU A 122 11.12 -10.99 -12.59
N LYS A 123 11.20 -11.94 -11.64
CA LYS A 123 10.01 -12.67 -11.17
C LYS A 123 8.99 -11.77 -10.48
N LEU A 124 9.45 -10.76 -9.72
CA LEU A 124 8.54 -9.78 -9.12
C LEU A 124 7.94 -8.83 -10.15
N MET A 125 8.66 -8.49 -11.22
CA MET A 125 8.09 -7.68 -12.31
C MET A 125 6.99 -8.48 -13.04
N GLU A 126 7.24 -9.74 -13.37
CA GLU A 126 6.23 -10.64 -13.95
C GLU A 126 4.98 -10.74 -13.06
N LEU A 127 5.17 -10.94 -11.75
CA LEU A 127 4.08 -11.02 -10.79
C LEU A 127 3.30 -9.70 -10.68
N ALA A 128 3.99 -8.56 -10.63
CA ALA A 128 3.37 -7.24 -10.60
C ALA A 128 2.51 -6.99 -11.85
N CYS A 129 3.02 -7.33 -13.04
CA CYS A 129 2.26 -7.25 -14.29
C CYS A 129 0.98 -8.10 -14.20
N LYS A 130 1.11 -9.38 -13.81
CA LYS A 130 -0.05 -10.29 -13.69
C LYS A 130 -1.11 -9.77 -12.71
N LEU A 131 -0.69 -9.22 -11.57
CA LEU A 131 -1.60 -8.63 -10.60
C LEU A 131 -2.32 -7.40 -11.18
N LEU A 132 -1.63 -6.57 -11.96
CA LEU A 132 -2.24 -5.43 -12.65
C LEU A 132 -3.22 -5.85 -13.75
N GLU A 133 -3.01 -6.97 -14.43
CA GLU A 133 -4.01 -7.55 -15.36
C GLU A 133 -5.28 -7.95 -14.61
N ILE A 134 -5.12 -8.71 -13.52
CA ILE A 134 -6.24 -9.16 -12.68
C ILE A 134 -7.01 -7.95 -12.13
N LEU A 135 -6.31 -6.91 -11.70
CA LEU A 135 -6.94 -5.66 -11.26
C LEU A 135 -7.68 -4.94 -12.39
N SER A 136 -7.12 -4.94 -13.61
CA SER A 136 -7.79 -4.37 -14.78
C SER A 136 -9.12 -5.06 -15.05
N GLU A 137 -9.12 -6.40 -15.07
CA GLU A 137 -10.32 -7.22 -15.29
C GLU A 137 -11.33 -7.08 -14.15
N ALA A 138 -10.88 -7.04 -12.90
CA ALA A 138 -11.75 -6.84 -11.73
C ALA A 138 -12.42 -5.46 -11.74
N MET A 139 -11.78 -4.47 -12.37
CA MET A 139 -12.35 -3.15 -12.66
C MET A 139 -13.16 -3.13 -13.96
N GLY A 140 -13.30 -4.26 -14.65
CA GLY A 140 -13.93 -4.48 -15.96
C GLY A 140 -13.36 -3.64 -17.10
N LEU A 141 -12.08 -3.30 -16.99
CA LEU A 141 -11.28 -2.76 -18.07
C LEU A 141 -10.80 -3.90 -18.98
N GLU A 142 -10.25 -3.56 -20.15
CA GLU A 142 -9.46 -4.52 -20.92
C GLU A 142 -8.30 -5.03 -20.06
N LYS A 143 -7.98 -6.32 -20.20
CA LYS A 143 -6.97 -7.01 -19.40
C LYS A 143 -5.63 -6.26 -19.37
N GLU A 144 -5.24 -5.67 -20.49
CA GLU A 144 -3.95 -4.98 -20.64
C GLU A 144 -4.00 -3.49 -20.26
N ALA A 145 -5.13 -3.00 -19.71
CA ALA A 145 -5.31 -1.58 -19.45
C ALA A 145 -4.27 -1.02 -18.46
N LEU A 146 -4.05 -1.71 -17.33
CA LEU A 146 -3.04 -1.30 -16.35
C LEU A 146 -1.63 -1.84 -16.65
N THR A 147 -1.49 -2.92 -17.43
CA THR A 147 -0.16 -3.45 -17.79
C THR A 147 0.54 -2.70 -18.90
N LYS A 148 -0.16 -1.88 -19.70
CA LYS A 148 0.51 -0.88 -20.55
C LYS A 148 1.44 0.03 -19.74
N ALA A 149 1.13 0.30 -18.47
CA ALA A 149 2.01 1.03 -17.57
C ALA A 149 3.26 0.22 -17.13
N CYS A 150 3.26 -1.11 -17.28
CA CYS A 150 4.40 -1.98 -16.96
C CYS A 150 5.53 -1.88 -17.99
N VAL A 151 5.21 -1.52 -19.24
CA VAL A 151 6.21 -1.44 -20.33
C VAL A 151 7.28 -0.36 -20.04
N ASP A 152 6.88 0.72 -19.37
CA ASP A 152 7.75 1.84 -18.99
C ASP A 152 7.92 1.96 -17.46
N MET A 153 7.67 0.87 -16.70
CA MET A 153 7.73 0.92 -15.24
C MET A 153 9.16 0.82 -14.73
N ASP A 154 9.55 1.78 -13.90
CA ASP A 154 10.75 1.66 -13.07
C ASP A 154 10.47 0.71 -11.89
N GLN A 155 11.37 -0.26 -11.67
CA GLN A 155 11.32 -1.11 -10.49
C GLN A 155 12.43 -0.73 -9.52
N LYS A 156 12.01 -0.22 -8.36
CA LYS A 156 12.90 0.07 -7.24
C LYS A 156 12.89 -1.08 -6.25
N VAL A 157 14.05 -1.66 -5.97
CA VAL A 157 14.23 -2.63 -4.89
C VAL A 157 14.65 -1.88 -3.65
N VAL A 158 13.94 -2.12 -2.55
CA VAL A 158 14.25 -1.56 -1.24
C VAL A 158 14.32 -2.71 -0.24
N VAL A 159 15.50 -2.90 0.36
CA VAL A 159 15.67 -3.87 1.44
C VAL A 159 15.83 -3.10 2.74
N ASN A 160 14.92 -3.35 3.69
CA ASN A 160 14.91 -2.71 4.99
C ASN A 160 15.37 -3.71 6.05
N PHE A 161 16.22 -3.27 6.96
CA PHE A 161 16.59 -4.00 8.16
C PHE A 161 16.24 -3.17 9.38
N TYR A 162 15.50 -3.75 10.31
CA TYR A 162 15.03 -3.09 11.52
C TYR A 162 15.73 -3.74 12.73
N PRO A 163 16.83 -3.14 13.26
CA PRO A 163 17.49 -3.65 14.44
C PRO A 163 16.57 -3.64 15.65
N LYS A 164 16.86 -4.47 16.65
CA LYS A 164 16.16 -4.43 17.94
C LYS A 164 16.21 -3.02 18.51
N CYS A 165 15.09 -2.53 19.02
CA CYS A 165 14.98 -1.21 19.62
C CYS A 165 14.81 -1.34 21.15
N PRO A 166 15.58 -0.60 21.96
CA PRO A 166 15.42 -0.65 23.41
C PRO A 166 14.16 0.06 23.91
N GLN A 167 13.65 1.05 23.17
CA GLN A 167 12.43 1.79 23.52
C GLN A 167 11.51 1.89 22.29
N PRO A 168 10.88 0.78 21.86
CA PRO A 168 10.09 0.73 20.62
C PRO A 168 8.88 1.68 20.61
N ASP A 169 8.37 2.04 21.79
CA ASP A 169 7.22 2.97 21.91
C ASP A 169 7.58 4.44 21.63
N LEU A 170 8.88 4.77 21.57
CA LEU A 170 9.36 6.14 21.34
C LEU A 170 9.80 6.41 19.90
N THR A 171 9.97 5.37 19.08
CA THR A 171 10.51 5.49 17.72
C THR A 171 9.65 4.75 16.70
N LEU A 172 10.03 4.87 15.42
CA LEU A 172 9.43 4.13 14.31
C LEU A 172 10.54 3.58 13.41
N GLY A 173 10.38 2.33 12.99
CA GLY A 173 11.23 1.75 11.96
C GLY A 173 11.06 2.44 10.61
N LEU A 174 9.84 2.88 10.29
CA LEU A 174 9.51 3.69 9.13
C LEU A 174 8.34 4.60 9.47
N LYS A 175 8.47 5.90 9.18
CA LYS A 175 7.39 6.87 9.41
C LYS A 175 6.13 6.54 8.58
N ARG A 176 4.98 7.04 9.04
CA ARG A 176 3.72 6.99 8.30
C ARG A 176 3.91 7.62 6.91
N HIS A 177 3.52 6.90 5.86
CA HIS A 177 3.56 7.35 4.48
C HIS A 177 2.57 6.57 3.62
N THR A 178 2.38 7.03 2.39
CA THR A 178 1.85 6.25 1.27
C THR A 178 2.97 5.95 0.28
N ASP A 179 2.84 4.88 -0.48
CA ASP A 179 3.84 4.48 -1.47
C ASP A 179 3.70 5.30 -2.74
N PRO A 180 4.73 6.00 -3.23
CA PRO A 180 4.64 6.90 -4.38
C PRO A 180 4.64 6.18 -5.76
N GLY A 181 4.17 4.94 -5.83
CA GLY A 181 4.23 4.08 -7.03
C GLY A 181 2.88 3.52 -7.46
N THR A 182 2.88 2.57 -8.39
CA THR A 182 1.65 1.89 -8.85
C THR A 182 1.27 0.74 -7.93
N ILE A 183 2.23 -0.15 -7.66
CA ILE A 183 2.04 -1.38 -6.88
C ILE A 183 3.34 -1.70 -6.14
N THR A 184 3.23 -2.17 -4.91
CA THR A 184 4.33 -2.66 -4.10
C THR A 184 4.08 -4.13 -3.75
N LEU A 185 5.12 -4.95 -3.89
CA LEU A 185 5.16 -6.35 -3.47
C LEU A 185 6.15 -6.47 -2.31
N LEU A 186 5.63 -6.55 -1.09
CA LEU A 186 6.41 -6.58 0.13
C LEU A 186 6.55 -8.00 0.67
N LEU A 187 7.78 -8.50 0.73
CA LEU A 187 8.13 -9.70 1.48
C LEU A 187 8.49 -9.32 2.92
N GLN A 188 7.86 -9.96 3.91
CA GLN A 188 8.16 -9.77 5.32
C GLN A 188 8.90 -10.96 5.91
N ASP A 189 9.68 -10.72 6.97
CA ASP A 189 10.09 -11.80 7.85
C ASP A 189 8.96 -12.19 8.83
N GLN A 190 9.21 -13.18 9.69
CA GLN A 190 8.23 -13.68 10.64
C GLN A 190 8.15 -12.84 11.93
N VAL A 191 8.93 -11.77 12.07
CA VAL A 191 8.82 -10.84 13.20
C VAL A 191 7.63 -9.90 13.00
N GLY A 192 7.35 -9.51 11.75
CA GLY A 192 6.21 -8.66 11.39
C GLY A 192 6.50 -7.17 11.59
N GLY A 193 5.54 -6.44 12.18
CA GLY A 193 5.68 -5.01 12.47
C GLY A 193 5.11 -4.05 11.42
N LEU A 194 4.67 -4.55 10.26
CA LEU A 194 3.91 -3.75 9.30
C LEU A 194 2.56 -3.36 9.90
N GLN A 195 2.23 -2.07 9.84
CA GLN A 195 0.92 -1.55 10.23
C GLN A 195 0.34 -0.73 9.08
N ALA A 196 -0.95 -0.92 8.82
CA ALA A 196 -1.72 -0.17 7.83
C ALA A 196 -2.78 0.69 8.53
N THR A 197 -3.21 1.78 7.90
CA THR A 197 -4.31 2.61 8.41
C THR A 197 -5.53 2.59 7.51
N LYS A 198 -6.70 2.63 8.14
CA LYS A 198 -7.98 2.93 7.49
C LYS A 198 -8.64 4.15 8.14
N ASP A 199 -9.81 4.53 7.64
CA ASP A 199 -10.62 5.64 8.19
C ASP A 199 -9.84 6.97 8.26
N ASN A 200 -9.09 7.28 7.20
CA ASN A 200 -8.21 8.46 7.10
C ASN A 200 -7.13 8.55 8.19
N GLY A 201 -6.60 7.40 8.63
CA GLY A 201 -5.55 7.35 9.64
C GLY A 201 -6.04 7.20 11.08
N LYS A 202 -7.35 7.04 11.29
CA LYS A 202 -7.93 6.90 12.64
C LYS A 202 -7.74 5.51 13.21
N THR A 203 -7.82 4.49 12.36
CA THR A 203 -7.73 3.09 12.79
C THR A 203 -6.48 2.45 12.20
N TRP A 204 -5.63 1.92 13.06
CA TRP A 204 -4.43 1.18 12.68
C TRP A 204 -4.65 -0.32 12.84
N ILE A 205 -4.14 -1.11 11.89
CA ILE A 205 -4.18 -2.56 11.92
C ILE A 205 -2.77 -3.11 11.72
N THR A 206 -2.40 -4.10 12.53
CA THR A 206 -1.11 -4.80 12.39
C THR A 206 -1.28 -5.98 11.43
N VAL A 207 -0.46 -6.03 10.38
CA VAL A 207 -0.52 -7.05 9.34
C VAL A 207 0.22 -8.30 9.81
N GLN A 208 -0.44 -9.46 9.72
CA GLN A 208 0.17 -10.74 10.07
C GLN A 208 1.21 -11.13 9.02
N PRO A 209 2.48 -11.37 9.41
CA PRO A 209 3.45 -11.96 8.49
C PRO A 209 3.05 -13.41 8.19
N VAL A 210 3.08 -13.79 6.91
CA VAL A 210 2.84 -15.16 6.46
C VAL A 210 4.05 -15.62 5.66
N GLU A 211 4.60 -16.78 6.04
CA GLU A 211 5.79 -17.34 5.40
C GLU A 211 5.60 -17.52 3.90
N GLY A 212 6.54 -16.97 3.13
CA GLY A 212 6.53 -17.00 1.67
C GLY A 212 5.51 -16.06 1.02
N ALA A 213 4.62 -15.39 1.78
CA ALA A 213 3.61 -14.51 1.20
C ALA A 213 4.16 -13.10 0.94
N PHE A 214 3.67 -12.50 -0.15
CA PHE A 214 3.81 -11.08 -0.42
C PHE A 214 2.60 -10.32 0.09
N VAL A 215 2.83 -9.26 0.86
CA VAL A 215 1.83 -8.22 1.07
C VAL A 215 1.82 -7.35 -0.17
N VAL A 216 0.65 -7.18 -0.77
CA VAL A 216 0.46 -6.35 -1.96
C VAL A 216 -0.27 -5.09 -1.57
N ASN A 217 0.28 -3.93 -1.92
CA ASN A 217 -0.40 -2.65 -1.75
C ASN A 217 -0.36 -1.83 -3.03
N LEU A 218 -1.44 -1.10 -3.27
CA LEU A 218 -1.51 -0.12 -4.36
C LEU A 218 -0.94 1.21 -3.86
N GLY A 219 0.02 1.74 -4.60
CA GLY A 219 0.59 3.05 -4.32
C GLY A 219 -0.26 4.19 -4.90
N ASP A 220 0.19 5.41 -4.68
CA ASP A 220 -0.52 6.63 -5.04
C ASP A 220 -0.85 6.70 -6.54
N HIS A 221 0.04 6.25 -7.44
CA HIS A 221 -0.24 6.23 -8.88
C HIS A 221 -1.26 5.14 -9.27
N GLY A 222 -1.33 4.05 -8.51
CA GLY A 222 -2.32 2.99 -8.72
C GLY A 222 -3.70 3.39 -8.21
N GLN A 223 -3.76 4.15 -7.11
CA GLN A 223 -5.00 4.67 -6.52
C GLN A 223 -5.50 5.94 -7.23
N ASN A 224 -4.56 6.73 -7.76
CA ASN A 224 -4.79 8.02 -8.39
C ASN A 224 -3.99 8.08 -9.71
N PRO A 225 -4.52 7.48 -10.79
CA PRO A 225 -3.92 7.53 -12.12
C PRO A 225 -3.59 8.97 -12.51
N ALA A 226 -2.58 9.12 -13.37
CA ALA A 226 -2.21 10.42 -13.90
C ALA A 226 -3.45 11.17 -14.45
N PRO A 227 -3.54 12.50 -14.28
CA PRO A 227 -4.69 13.30 -14.72
C PRO A 227 -5.16 13.03 -16.16
N GLU A 228 -4.22 12.70 -17.05
CA GLU A 228 -4.38 12.36 -18.46
C GLU A 228 -4.73 10.89 -18.74
N ALA A 229 -4.58 10.00 -17.76
CA ALA A 229 -4.90 8.58 -17.91
C ALA A 229 -6.35 8.40 -18.33
N ILE A 230 -6.59 7.61 -19.38
CA ILE A 230 -7.92 7.46 -19.97
C ILE A 230 -8.69 6.37 -19.23
N VAL A 231 -9.81 6.75 -18.63
CA VAL A 231 -10.81 5.85 -18.06
C VAL A 231 -11.80 5.46 -19.15
N HIS A 232 -11.86 4.17 -19.45
CA HIS A 232 -12.76 3.63 -20.48
C HIS A 232 -14.14 3.30 -19.92
N PRO A 233 -15.20 3.32 -20.76
CA PRO A 233 -16.55 2.90 -20.41
C PRO A 233 -16.61 1.50 -19.80
N LEU A 234 -17.00 1.41 -18.52
CA LEU A 234 -17.18 0.15 -17.81
C LEU A 234 -18.64 -0.33 -17.90
N LYS A 235 -18.83 -1.59 -18.33
CA LYS A 235 -20.10 -2.32 -18.20
C LYS A 235 -19.99 -3.31 -17.04
N ILE A 236 -20.80 -3.12 -16.02
CA ILE A 236 -20.72 -3.92 -14.78
C ILE A 236 -21.37 -5.29 -14.97
N ARG A 237 -22.43 -5.39 -15.79
CA ARG A 237 -23.13 -6.64 -16.11
C ARG A 237 -23.62 -6.70 -17.56
N GLU A 238 -23.85 -7.92 -18.03
CA GLU A 238 -24.43 -8.16 -19.36
C GLU A 238 -25.85 -7.58 -19.44
N GLY A 239 -26.09 -6.71 -20.42
CA GLY A 239 -27.35 -5.97 -20.59
C GLY A 239 -27.43 -4.60 -19.92
N GLU A 240 -26.46 -4.22 -19.08
CA GLU A 240 -26.41 -2.87 -18.48
C GLU A 240 -25.76 -1.85 -19.42
N LYS A 241 -26.25 -0.60 -19.38
CA LYS A 241 -25.59 0.52 -20.05
C LYS A 241 -24.28 0.85 -19.32
N ALA A 242 -23.24 1.17 -20.09
CA ALA A 242 -21.97 1.59 -19.52
C ALA A 242 -22.17 2.83 -18.64
N VAL A 243 -21.40 2.93 -17.56
CA VAL A 243 -21.49 4.06 -16.62
C VAL A 243 -21.13 5.40 -17.29
N MET A 244 -20.39 5.34 -18.40
CA MET A 244 -20.00 6.46 -19.26
C MET A 244 -20.10 6.04 -20.73
N ASP A 245 -20.47 6.96 -21.61
CA ASP A 245 -20.66 6.64 -23.04
C ASP A 245 -19.33 6.69 -23.83
N GLU A 246 -18.35 7.48 -23.37
CA GLU A 246 -17.06 7.70 -24.04
C GLU A 246 -15.90 7.64 -23.05
N PRO A 247 -14.68 7.26 -23.49
CA PRO A 247 -13.48 7.34 -22.67
C PRO A 247 -13.18 8.78 -22.27
N ILE A 248 -12.85 9.00 -21.00
CA ILE A 248 -12.51 10.33 -20.45
C ILE A 248 -11.24 10.25 -19.63
N THR A 249 -10.54 11.37 -19.43
CA THR A 249 -9.35 11.35 -18.57
C THR A 249 -9.72 11.17 -17.09
N PHE A 250 -8.81 10.66 -16.27
CA PHE A 250 -9.03 10.47 -14.84
C PHE A 250 -9.35 11.80 -14.14
N ALA A 251 -8.71 12.90 -14.54
CA ALA A 251 -9.05 14.23 -14.05
C ALA A 251 -10.48 14.67 -14.42
N GLU A 252 -10.93 14.36 -15.64
CA GLU A 252 -12.29 14.61 -16.09
C GLU A 252 -13.30 13.78 -15.30
N MET A 253 -12.99 12.49 -15.07
CA MET A 253 -13.80 11.60 -14.24
C MET A 253 -13.92 12.10 -12.80
N TYR A 254 -12.80 12.48 -12.18
CA TYR A 254 -12.77 13.01 -10.82
C TYR A 254 -13.55 14.33 -10.72
N ARG A 255 -13.40 15.24 -11.70
CA ARG A 255 -14.17 16.49 -11.77
C ARG A 255 -15.68 16.22 -11.86
N ARG A 256 -16.10 15.27 -12.70
CA ARG A 256 -17.52 14.87 -12.85
C ARG A 256 -18.07 14.25 -11.57
N LYS A 257 -17.31 13.38 -10.90
CA LYS A 257 -17.69 12.77 -9.62
C LYS A 257 -17.90 13.84 -8.54
N MET A 258 -16.93 14.75 -8.37
CA MET A 258 -17.03 15.85 -7.40
C MET A 258 -18.23 16.77 -7.67
N SER A 259 -18.54 17.06 -8.93
CA SER A 259 -19.73 17.85 -9.30
C SER A 259 -21.03 17.15 -8.91
N LYS A 260 -21.15 15.85 -9.17
CA LYS A 260 -22.33 15.04 -8.79
C LYS A 260 -22.49 14.95 -7.28
N ASP A 261 -21.40 14.75 -6.53
CA ASP A 261 -21.44 14.67 -5.06
C ASP A 261 -21.91 15.99 -4.45
N LEU A 262 -21.47 17.13 -5.00
CA LEU A 262 -21.92 18.46 -4.57
C LEU A 262 -23.41 18.70 -4.86
N GLU A 263 -23.89 18.26 -6.03
CA GLU A 263 -25.31 18.34 -6.39
C GLU A 263 -26.17 17.45 -5.49
N LEU A 264 -25.75 16.22 -5.23
CA LEU A 264 -26.43 15.29 -4.34
C LEU A 264 -26.49 15.82 -2.90
N ALA A 265 -25.42 16.47 -2.43
CA ALA A 265 -25.41 17.12 -1.12
C ALA A 265 -26.42 18.28 -1.04
N ARG A 266 -26.55 19.09 -2.11
CA ARG A 266 -27.57 20.15 -2.19
C ARG A 266 -28.99 19.59 -2.18
N LEU A 267 -29.26 18.54 -2.96
CA LEU A 267 -30.57 17.89 -3.02
C LEU A 267 -30.97 17.29 -1.67
N LYS A 268 -30.03 16.63 -0.97
CA LYS A 268 -30.28 16.10 0.38
C LYS A 268 -30.59 17.21 1.39
N LYS A 269 -29.92 18.36 1.29
CA LYS A 269 -30.20 19.53 2.14
C LYS A 269 -31.61 20.06 1.88
N LEU A 270 -31.97 20.25 0.61
CA LEU A 270 -33.30 20.76 0.23
C LEU A 270 -34.42 19.80 0.65
N ALA A 271 -34.23 18.49 0.47
CA ALA A 271 -35.20 17.48 0.90
C ALA A 271 -35.40 17.49 2.42
N LYS A 272 -34.32 17.70 3.20
CA LYS A 272 -34.41 17.83 4.65
C LYS A 272 -35.16 19.09 5.07
N GLU A 273 -34.91 20.22 4.40
CA GLU A 273 -35.62 21.48 4.64
C GLU A 273 -37.13 21.34 4.33
N GLN A 274 -37.48 20.71 3.20
CA GLN A 274 -38.88 20.42 2.83
C GLN A 274 -39.57 19.50 3.82
N GLN A 275 -38.87 18.49 4.36
CA GLN A 275 -39.43 17.61 5.40
C GLN A 275 -39.71 18.36 6.70
N ILE A 276 -38.83 19.29 7.09
CA ILE A 276 -39.03 20.13 8.27
C ILE A 276 -40.24 21.04 8.06
N GLU A 277 -40.33 21.71 6.92
CA GLU A 277 -41.44 22.61 6.58
C GLU A 277 -42.79 21.86 6.51
N ALA A 278 -42.80 20.67 5.91
CA ALA A 278 -43.99 19.81 5.88
C ALA A 278 -44.42 19.35 7.29
N ALA A 279 -43.47 19.02 8.16
CA ALA A 279 -43.76 18.63 9.54
C ALA A 279 -44.27 19.81 10.39
N GLU A 280 -43.76 21.02 10.17
CA GLU A 280 -44.26 22.24 10.81
C GLU A 280 -45.67 22.59 10.34
N LYS A 281 -45.93 22.51 9.02
CA LYS A 281 -47.26 22.73 8.45
C LYS A 281 -48.28 21.72 8.96
N ALA A 282 -47.93 20.44 9.03
CA ALA A 282 -48.80 19.39 9.58
C ALA A 282 -49.12 19.63 11.08
N LYS A 283 -48.14 20.12 11.87
CA LYS A 283 -48.37 20.52 13.27
C LYS A 283 -49.28 21.74 13.41
N LEU A 284 -49.24 22.67 12.46
CA LEU A 284 -50.11 23.85 12.45
C LEU A 284 -51.55 23.46 12.07
N GLU A 285 -51.71 22.57 11.09
CA GLU A 285 -53.00 22.05 10.65
C GLU A 285 -53.64 21.11 11.68
N SER A 286 -52.87 20.39 12.50
CA SER A 286 -53.41 19.59 13.60
C SER A 286 -53.92 20.47 14.77
N LYS A 287 -53.27 21.62 15.02
CA LYS A 287 -53.69 22.57 16.07
C LYS A 287 -55.00 23.27 15.76
N SER A 288 -55.28 23.57 14.48
CA SER A 288 -56.51 24.26 14.10
C SER A 288 -57.77 23.40 14.25
N ILE A 289 -57.66 22.07 14.23
CA ILE A 289 -58.80 21.16 14.49
C ILE A 289 -59.09 21.05 15.99
N GLU A 290 -58.06 21.02 16.83
CA GLU A 290 -58.22 20.97 18.30
C GLU A 290 -58.79 22.29 18.87
N GLU A 291 -58.48 23.43 18.25
CA GLU A 291 -59.01 24.75 18.65
C GLU A 291 -60.43 25.06 18.10
N ILE A 292 -60.96 24.28 17.14
CA ILE A 292 -62.33 24.46 16.61
C ILE A 292 -63.37 23.65 17.41
N LEU A 293 -62.94 22.69 18.24
CA LEU A 293 -63.82 21.81 19.03
C LEU A 293 -63.80 22.11 20.55
N ALA A 294 -63.18 23.21 20.98
CA ALA A 294 -63.25 23.73 22.36
C ALA A 294 -64.14 24.98 22.43
#